data_AF-A0A368AW60-F1
#
_entry.id   AF-A0A368AW60-F1
#
_cell.length_a   1.000
_cell.length_b   1.000
_cell.length_c   1.000
_cell.angle_alpha   90.00
_cell.angle_beta   90.00
_cell.angle_gamma   90.00
#
_symmetry.space_group_name_H-M   'P 1'
#
loop_
_entity.id
_entity.type
_entity.pdbx_description
1 polymer ?
#
loop_
_entity_poly.entity_id
_entity_poly.type
_entity_poly.pdbx_seq_one_letter_code
_entity_poly.pdbx_strand_id
1 'polypeptide(L)'
;MKAVGDDGLFSGYGSVFGVVDSYNEVVAPGAFLESIEDAKAKSRTFPVLWQHRTGEPIGSWDISSMKEDDRGLFGSGELWLQDAPYARIAYRGMQTRSITGLSIGYYVRESSFDEKTRIRTLTKLDLIEISIVTVPANDEARTDTIKSKLAHGGLPSMPEFELLLREAGFSKSQSTVIANRGLQHLLRSESEGDLAAIEIVEALKSRPTLSLPSF
;
A
#
# COMPACT_ATOMS: atom_id res chain seq x y z
N MET A 1 -3.23 -4.77 -2.44
CA MET A 1 -3.77 -5.84 -3.28
C MET A 1 -4.07 -7.11 -2.48
N LYS A 2 -5.35 -7.48 -2.32
CA LYS A 2 -5.74 -8.85 -1.94
C LYS A 2 -5.39 -9.81 -3.08
N ALA A 3 -5.22 -11.09 -2.74
CA ALA A 3 -4.92 -12.15 -3.70
C ALA A 3 -5.91 -12.15 -4.88
N VAL A 4 -5.38 -12.40 -6.08
CA VAL A 4 -6.19 -12.52 -7.30
C VAL A 4 -6.91 -13.87 -7.31
N GLY A 5 -8.22 -13.85 -7.51
CA GLY A 5 -9.04 -15.05 -7.67
C GLY A 5 -8.79 -15.73 -9.02
N ASP A 6 -9.19 -17.00 -9.15
CA ASP A 6 -9.04 -17.76 -10.42
C ASP A 6 -9.82 -17.17 -11.59
N ASP A 7 -10.80 -16.31 -11.28
CA ASP A 7 -11.60 -15.50 -12.20
C ASP A 7 -10.92 -14.18 -12.61
N GLY A 8 -9.73 -13.87 -12.08
CA GLY A 8 -9.02 -12.63 -12.35
C GLY A 8 -9.50 -11.43 -11.52
N LEU A 9 -10.39 -11.65 -10.54
CA LEU A 9 -10.84 -10.59 -9.64
C LEU A 9 -9.78 -10.29 -8.58
N PHE A 10 -9.60 -9.00 -8.29
CA PHE A 10 -8.69 -8.53 -7.24
C PHE A 10 -9.25 -7.27 -6.57
N SER A 11 -8.64 -6.88 -5.46
CA SER A 11 -8.96 -5.60 -4.80
C SER A 11 -7.73 -5.01 -4.13
N GLY A 12 -7.69 -3.71 -3.87
CA GLY A 12 -6.55 -3.09 -3.21
C GLY A 12 -6.60 -1.58 -3.16
N TYR A 13 -5.57 -1.01 -2.55
CA TYR A 13 -5.37 0.43 -2.48
C TYR A 13 -4.58 0.88 -3.71
N GLY A 14 -5.20 1.71 -4.56
CA GLY A 14 -4.51 2.36 -5.67
C GLY A 14 -3.57 3.47 -5.19
N SER A 15 -3.94 4.12 -4.08
CA SER A 15 -3.14 5.12 -3.39
C SER A 15 -3.40 5.07 -1.90
N VAL A 16 -2.37 5.32 -1.08
CA VAL A 16 -2.45 5.41 0.38
C VAL A 16 -2.20 6.85 0.80
N PHE A 17 -3.06 7.38 1.65
CA PHE A 17 -3.02 8.79 2.07
C PHE A 17 -1.93 9.09 3.08
N GLY A 18 -1.41 10.32 3.05
CA GLY A 18 -0.47 10.81 4.06
C GLY A 18 0.93 10.19 3.99
N VAL A 19 1.23 9.41 2.95
CA VAL A 19 2.53 8.80 2.68
C VAL A 19 3.24 9.62 1.60
N VAL A 20 4.51 9.96 1.84
CA VAL A 20 5.37 10.62 0.84
C VAL A 20 5.83 9.55 -0.15
N ASP A 21 5.54 9.75 -1.43
CA ASP A 21 5.92 8.83 -2.49
C ASP A 21 7.32 9.11 -3.05
N SER A 22 7.75 8.31 -4.04
CA SER A 22 9.05 8.45 -4.70
C SER A 22 9.26 9.79 -5.44
N TYR A 23 8.20 10.58 -5.66
CA TYR A 23 8.24 11.89 -6.30
C TYR A 23 8.20 13.05 -5.29
N ASN A 24 8.24 12.76 -3.99
CA ASN A 24 8.00 13.72 -2.90
C ASN A 24 6.58 14.31 -2.94
N GLU A 25 5.59 13.53 -3.38
CA GLU A 25 4.19 13.89 -3.33
C GLU A 25 3.46 13.12 -2.22
N VAL A 26 2.43 13.73 -1.64
CA VAL A 26 1.53 13.12 -0.65
C VAL A 26 0.11 13.28 -1.13
N VAL A 27 -0.65 12.19 -1.21
CA VAL A 27 -2.09 12.28 -1.50
C VAL A 27 -2.84 12.53 -0.20
N ALA A 28 -3.66 13.59 -0.17
CA ALA A 28 -4.54 13.89 0.94
C ALA A 28 -5.89 13.16 0.83
N PRO A 29 -6.56 12.84 1.96
CA PRO A 29 -7.95 12.41 1.93
C PRO A 29 -8.83 13.43 1.22
N GLY A 30 -9.82 12.97 0.46
CA GLY A 30 -10.70 13.78 -0.37
C GLY A 30 -10.23 13.97 -1.81
N ALA A 31 -8.98 13.60 -2.14
CA ALA A 31 -8.36 13.93 -3.41
C ALA A 31 -9.06 13.33 -4.65
N PHE A 32 -9.75 12.19 -4.51
CA PHE A 32 -10.38 11.46 -5.60
C PHE A 32 -11.92 11.52 -5.59
N LEU A 33 -12.54 12.07 -4.54
CA LEU A 33 -14.00 12.06 -4.39
C LEU A 33 -14.72 12.63 -5.61
N GLU A 34 -14.35 13.85 -6.03
CA GLU A 34 -14.95 14.50 -7.21
C GLU A 34 -14.74 13.67 -8.50
N SER A 35 -13.56 13.05 -8.66
CA SER A 35 -13.22 12.27 -9.84
C SER A 35 -14.02 10.97 -9.94
N ILE A 36 -14.21 10.28 -8.82
CA ILE A 36 -15.04 9.06 -8.74
C ILE A 36 -16.50 9.41 -8.98
N GLU A 37 -17.01 10.49 -8.40
CA GLU A 37 -18.39 10.96 -8.63
C GLU A 37 -18.64 11.33 -10.09
N ASP A 38 -17.70 12.04 -10.74
CA ASP A 38 -17.80 12.37 -12.17
C ASP A 38 -17.80 11.12 -13.06
N ALA A 39 -16.96 10.13 -12.75
CA ALA A 39 -16.93 8.86 -13.47
C ALA A 39 -18.27 8.12 -13.34
N LYS A 40 -18.83 8.04 -12.12
CA LYS A 40 -20.16 7.46 -11.84
C LYS A 40 -21.26 8.17 -12.60
N ALA A 41 -21.30 9.50 -12.56
CA ALA A 41 -22.31 10.31 -13.22
C ALA A 41 -22.31 10.14 -14.76
N LYS A 42 -21.15 9.84 -15.33
CA LYS A 42 -20.98 9.61 -16.77
C LYS A 42 -21.07 8.13 -17.17
N SER A 43 -21.44 7.24 -16.24
CA SER A 43 -21.48 5.79 -16.46
C SER A 43 -20.16 5.23 -17.02
N ARG A 44 -19.03 5.76 -16.53
CA ARG A 44 -17.67 5.33 -16.89
C ARG A 44 -17.00 4.64 -15.70
N THR A 45 -15.93 3.92 -15.98
CA THR A 45 -15.00 3.41 -14.97
C THR A 45 -13.56 3.69 -15.38
N PHE A 46 -12.62 3.38 -14.49
CA PHE A 46 -11.19 3.52 -14.73
C PHE A 46 -10.61 2.20 -15.24
N PRO A 47 -9.64 2.25 -16.17
CA PRO A 47 -8.96 1.06 -16.64
C PRO A 47 -7.95 0.54 -15.61
N VAL A 48 -7.73 -0.77 -15.63
CA VAL A 48 -6.52 -1.39 -15.10
C VAL A 48 -5.51 -1.43 -16.24
N LEU A 49 -4.43 -0.67 -16.14
CA LEU A 49 -3.37 -0.70 -17.15
C LEU A 49 -2.20 -1.59 -16.72
N TRP A 50 -1.43 -2.03 -17.71
CA TRP A 50 -0.15 -2.68 -17.49
C TRP A 50 0.97 -1.64 -17.41
N GLN A 51 1.59 -1.46 -16.24
CA GLN A 51 2.80 -0.64 -16.06
C GLN A 51 2.66 0.79 -16.63
N HIS A 52 1.52 1.45 -16.40
CA HIS A 52 1.20 2.79 -16.92
C HIS A 52 1.13 2.91 -18.45
N ARG A 53 1.11 1.79 -19.18
CA ARG A 53 1.01 1.82 -20.64
C ARG A 53 -0.44 2.05 -21.04
N THR A 54 -0.76 3.26 -21.47
CA THR A 54 -2.11 3.67 -21.91
C THR A 54 -2.66 2.86 -23.08
N GLY A 55 -1.78 2.30 -23.92
CA GLY A 55 -2.16 1.38 -25.00
C GLY A 55 -2.38 -0.08 -24.58
N GLU A 56 -2.19 -0.42 -23.30
CA GLU A 56 -2.27 -1.79 -22.78
C GLU A 56 -3.26 -1.88 -21.60
N PRO A 57 -4.56 -1.66 -21.83
CA PRO A 57 -5.57 -1.98 -20.84
C PRO A 57 -5.68 -3.49 -20.68
N ILE A 58 -5.62 -3.94 -19.43
CA ILE A 58 -5.65 -5.36 -19.05
C ILE A 58 -6.85 -5.73 -18.20
N GLY A 59 -7.76 -4.78 -17.96
CA GLY A 59 -8.85 -4.93 -17.02
C GLY A 59 -9.62 -3.65 -16.76
N SER A 60 -10.61 -3.74 -15.88
CA SER A 60 -11.45 -2.62 -15.46
C SER A 60 -11.66 -2.62 -13.95
N TRP A 61 -11.75 -1.43 -13.37
CA TRP A 61 -12.21 -1.29 -11.98
C TRP A 61 -13.73 -1.36 -11.92
N ASP A 62 -14.26 -1.95 -10.85
CA ASP A 62 -15.68 -1.84 -10.51
C ASP A 62 -15.90 -0.47 -9.83
N ILE A 63 -16.47 0.47 -10.59
CA ILE A 63 -16.73 1.83 -10.13
C ILE A 63 -17.62 1.88 -8.87
N SER A 64 -18.47 0.88 -8.64
CA SER A 64 -19.34 0.82 -7.46
C SER A 64 -18.55 0.48 -6.18
N SER A 65 -17.47 -0.29 -6.32
CA SER A 65 -16.58 -0.66 -5.23
C SER A 65 -15.58 0.44 -4.84
N MET A 66 -15.31 1.37 -5.75
CA MET A 66 -14.31 2.42 -5.57
C MET A 66 -14.76 3.46 -4.55
N LYS A 67 -13.91 3.68 -3.54
CA LYS A 67 -14.14 4.63 -2.45
C LYS A 67 -12.83 5.06 -1.82
N GLU A 68 -12.87 6.21 -1.16
CA GLU A 68 -11.87 6.57 -0.18
C GLU A 68 -12.27 6.03 1.20
N ASP A 69 -11.30 5.56 1.97
CA ASP A 69 -11.43 5.28 3.39
C ASP A 69 -10.30 6.00 4.16
N ASP A 70 -10.21 5.77 5.48
CA ASP A 70 -9.20 6.40 6.34
C ASP A 70 -7.75 6.08 5.91
N ARG A 71 -7.54 5.02 5.13
CA ARG A 71 -6.23 4.59 4.64
C ARG A 71 -5.93 5.15 3.25
N GLY A 72 -6.87 5.13 2.33
CA GLY A 72 -6.58 5.47 0.93
C GLY A 72 -7.73 5.27 -0.05
N LEU A 73 -7.39 5.29 -1.33
CA LEU A 73 -8.29 4.95 -2.43
C LEU A 73 -8.35 3.42 -2.58
N PHE A 74 -9.45 2.82 -2.16
CA PHE A 74 -9.69 1.38 -2.26
C PHE A 74 -10.66 1.06 -3.40
N GLY A 75 -10.49 -0.09 -4.04
CA GLY A 75 -11.46 -0.64 -4.98
C GLY A 75 -11.25 -2.12 -5.28
N SER A 76 -12.16 -2.68 -6.07
CA SER A 76 -12.07 -3.99 -6.70
C SER A 76 -11.97 -3.84 -8.21
N GLY A 77 -11.21 -4.71 -8.85
CA GLY A 77 -11.06 -4.73 -10.30
C GLY A 77 -11.00 -6.16 -10.83
N GLU A 78 -11.08 -6.27 -12.15
CA GLU A 78 -11.00 -7.53 -12.87
C GLU A 78 -9.88 -7.48 -13.92
N LEU A 79 -9.27 -8.63 -14.18
CA LEU A 79 -8.33 -8.83 -15.27
C LEU A 79 -9.03 -9.53 -16.44
N TRP A 80 -8.87 -9.01 -17.65
CA TRP A 80 -9.41 -9.62 -18.87
C TRP A 80 -8.50 -10.79 -19.33
N LEU A 81 -8.49 -11.88 -18.57
CA LEU A 81 -7.56 -13.00 -18.75
C LEU A 81 -7.61 -13.64 -20.15
N GLN A 82 -8.77 -13.59 -20.80
CA GLN A 82 -8.99 -14.16 -22.13
C GLN A 82 -8.62 -13.16 -23.24
N ASP A 83 -8.86 -11.86 -23.01
CA ASP A 83 -8.82 -10.84 -24.06
C ASP A 83 -7.51 -10.06 -24.12
N ALA A 84 -6.81 -9.92 -22.98
CA ALA A 84 -5.59 -9.12 -22.88
C ALA A 84 -4.35 -10.00 -22.53
N PRO A 85 -3.32 -10.07 -23.40
CA PRO A 85 -2.13 -10.89 -23.15
C PRO A 85 -1.41 -10.55 -21.83
N TYR A 86 -1.26 -9.26 -21.52
CA TYR A 86 -0.61 -8.80 -20.29
C TYR A 86 -1.45 -9.07 -19.03
N ALA A 87 -2.76 -9.29 -19.15
CA ALA A 87 -3.59 -9.67 -18.00
C ALA A 87 -3.14 -11.02 -17.41
N ARG A 88 -2.76 -11.98 -18.26
CA ARG A 88 -2.23 -13.27 -17.79
C ARG A 88 -0.86 -13.15 -17.15
N ILE A 89 -0.01 -12.25 -17.64
CA ILE A 89 1.29 -11.95 -17.04
C ILE A 89 1.09 -11.32 -15.67
N ALA A 90 0.22 -10.30 -15.58
CA ALA A 90 -0.16 -9.68 -14.31
C ALA A 90 -0.70 -10.71 -13.32
N TYR A 91 -1.66 -11.54 -13.74
CA TYR A 91 -2.23 -12.62 -12.93
C TYR A 91 -1.16 -13.57 -12.37
N ARG A 92 -0.29 -14.11 -13.22
CA ARG A 92 0.80 -15.00 -12.75
C ARG A 92 1.79 -14.27 -11.85
N GLY A 93 2.08 -13.00 -12.14
CA GLY A 93 2.92 -12.15 -11.31
C GLY A 93 2.33 -11.91 -9.92
N MET A 94 1.03 -11.67 -9.84
CA MET A 94 0.28 -11.51 -8.58
C MET A 94 0.23 -12.81 -7.79
N GLN A 95 -0.07 -13.95 -8.44
CA GLN A 95 -0.07 -15.27 -7.79
C GLN A 95 1.30 -15.63 -7.19
N THR A 96 2.37 -15.32 -7.91
CA THR A 96 3.75 -15.58 -7.47
C THR A 96 4.31 -14.48 -6.58
N ARG A 97 3.54 -13.41 -6.31
CA ARG A 97 3.97 -12.21 -5.57
C ARG A 97 5.19 -11.51 -6.16
N SER A 98 5.47 -11.69 -7.45
CA SER A 98 6.50 -10.95 -8.18
C SER A 98 6.00 -9.60 -8.69
N ILE A 99 4.68 -9.41 -8.74
CA ILE A 99 4.01 -8.15 -9.08
C ILE A 99 2.95 -7.88 -8.01
N THR A 100 3.23 -6.91 -7.12
CA THR A 100 2.41 -6.66 -5.93
C THR A 100 1.96 -5.20 -5.80
N GLY A 101 2.30 -4.36 -6.77
CA GLY A 101 2.07 -2.92 -6.71
C GLY A 101 0.81 -2.49 -7.47
N LEU A 102 0.13 -1.51 -6.90
CA LEU A 102 -0.81 -0.65 -7.61
C LEU A 102 -0.26 0.77 -7.66
N SER A 103 -0.54 1.48 -8.74
CA SER A 103 -0.16 2.88 -8.87
C SER A 103 -1.25 3.61 -9.61
N ILE A 104 -1.51 4.84 -9.20
CA ILE A 104 -2.43 5.75 -9.88
C ILE A 104 -1.72 6.52 -10.99
N GLY A 105 -2.50 6.92 -11.98
CA GLY A 105 -2.17 7.91 -12.99
C GLY A 105 -3.25 8.98 -12.95
N TYR A 106 -2.84 10.25 -12.93
CA TYR A 106 -3.74 11.36 -12.65
C TYR A 106 -3.28 12.67 -13.28
N TYR A 107 -4.20 13.64 -13.35
CA TYR A 107 -3.86 15.05 -13.48
C TYR A 107 -4.10 15.78 -12.15
N VAL A 108 -3.24 16.74 -11.83
CA VAL A 108 -3.38 17.53 -10.60
C VAL A 108 -4.31 18.71 -10.86
N ARG A 109 -5.40 18.79 -10.09
CA ARG A 109 -6.31 19.94 -10.10
C ARG A 109 -5.97 20.94 -9.01
N GLU A 110 -5.73 20.45 -7.79
CA GLU A 110 -5.35 21.27 -6.64
C GLU A 110 -4.23 20.60 -5.84
N SER A 111 -3.26 21.39 -5.40
CA SER A 111 -2.16 20.93 -4.57
C SER A 111 -1.56 22.09 -3.78
N SER A 112 -0.93 21.79 -2.65
CA SER A 112 -0.04 22.71 -1.94
C SER A 112 1.41 22.22 -2.01
N PHE A 113 2.35 23.15 -1.84
CA PHE A 113 3.78 22.84 -1.86
C PHE A 113 4.44 23.46 -0.63
N ASP A 114 5.19 22.65 0.11
CA ASP A 114 5.98 23.10 1.25
C ASP A 114 7.42 23.35 0.81
N GLU A 115 7.86 24.61 0.82
CA GLU A 115 9.21 24.98 0.40
C GLU A 115 10.32 24.41 1.28
N LYS A 116 10.04 24.15 2.57
CA LYS A 116 11.04 23.66 3.53
C LYS A 116 11.27 22.17 3.36
N THR A 117 10.19 21.40 3.31
CA THR A 117 10.26 19.95 3.17
C THR A 117 10.37 19.50 1.73
N ARG A 118 10.08 20.39 0.77
CA ARG A 118 10.00 20.12 -0.68
C ARG A 118 8.93 19.09 -1.04
N ILE A 119 7.95 18.89 -0.16
CA ILE A 119 6.84 17.96 -0.35
C ILE A 119 5.67 18.69 -0.99
N ARG A 120 5.06 18.06 -2.01
CA ARG A 120 3.79 18.51 -2.60
C ARG A 120 2.63 17.69 -2.03
N THR A 121 1.63 18.36 -1.44
CA THR A 121 0.40 17.68 -1.03
C THR A 121 -0.65 17.82 -2.11
N LEU A 122 -1.11 16.71 -2.67
CA LEU A 122 -2.15 16.62 -3.68
C LEU A 122 -3.51 16.57 -2.99
N THR A 123 -4.32 17.61 -3.18
CA THR A 123 -5.60 17.77 -2.48
C THR A 123 -6.81 17.52 -3.37
N LYS A 124 -6.66 17.68 -4.70
CA LYS A 124 -7.66 17.24 -5.69
C LYS A 124 -7.00 16.75 -6.97
N LEU A 125 -7.43 15.59 -7.44
CA LEU A 125 -6.87 14.89 -8.58
C LEU A 125 -7.98 14.46 -9.53
N ASP A 126 -7.72 14.57 -10.83
CA ASP A 126 -8.46 13.81 -11.83
C ASP A 126 -7.79 12.44 -11.95
N LEU A 127 -8.42 11.42 -11.39
CA LEU A 127 -7.97 10.05 -11.57
C LEU A 127 -8.18 9.65 -13.03
N ILE A 128 -7.17 9.06 -13.65
CA ILE A 128 -7.23 8.60 -15.04
C ILE A 128 -7.21 7.08 -15.09
N GLU A 129 -6.38 6.45 -14.28
CA GLU A 129 -6.17 5.01 -14.28
C GLU A 129 -5.60 4.54 -12.94
N ILE A 130 -5.68 3.22 -12.72
CA ILE A 130 -4.90 2.56 -11.66
C ILE A 130 -4.28 1.30 -12.25
N SER A 131 -2.96 1.33 -12.41
CA SER A 131 -2.14 0.28 -13.02
C SER A 131 -1.76 -0.82 -12.06
N ILE A 132 -1.59 -2.03 -12.60
CA ILE A 132 -0.75 -3.05 -11.98
C ILE A 132 0.71 -2.79 -12.36
N VAL A 133 1.55 -2.67 -11.35
CA VAL A 133 2.96 -2.28 -11.50
C VAL A 133 3.89 -3.18 -10.70
N THR A 134 5.10 -3.36 -11.20
CA THR A 134 6.17 -4.06 -10.45
C THR A 134 6.73 -3.16 -9.35
N VAL A 135 6.80 -1.85 -9.62
CA VAL A 135 7.34 -0.83 -8.73
C VAL A 135 6.35 0.33 -8.66
N PRO A 136 5.50 0.40 -7.61
CA PRO A 136 4.66 1.56 -7.38
C PRO A 136 5.48 2.74 -6.86
N ALA A 137 4.99 3.95 -7.11
CA ALA A 137 5.57 5.18 -6.55
C ALA A 137 5.35 5.26 -5.03
N ASN A 138 4.19 4.79 -4.58
CA ASN A 138 3.83 4.66 -3.18
C ASN A 138 4.08 3.22 -2.72
N ASP A 139 5.20 2.99 -2.03
CA ASP A 139 5.57 1.65 -1.55
C ASP A 139 4.56 1.08 -0.56
N GLU A 140 3.80 1.90 0.15
CA GLU A 140 2.71 1.46 1.05
C GLU A 140 1.47 0.97 0.30
N ALA A 141 1.39 1.24 -1.02
CA ALA A 141 0.45 0.57 -1.90
C ALA A 141 0.87 -0.89 -2.21
N ARG A 142 2.10 -1.29 -1.88
CA ARG A 142 2.50 -2.72 -1.86
C ARG A 142 1.94 -3.35 -0.60
N THR A 143 1.04 -4.30 -0.75
CA THR A 143 0.41 -4.93 0.42
C THR A 143 1.15 -6.12 1.02
N ASP A 144 2.25 -6.57 0.41
CA ASP A 144 2.92 -7.81 0.82
C ASP A 144 4.43 -7.65 1.15
N THR A 145 5.04 -6.50 0.89
CA THR A 145 6.50 -6.37 1.02
C THR A 145 6.96 -6.43 2.47
N ILE A 146 6.20 -5.81 3.39
CA ILE A 146 6.54 -5.83 4.83
C ILE A 146 6.31 -7.22 5.44
N LYS A 147 5.20 -7.87 5.10
CA LYS A 147 4.86 -9.22 5.58
C LYS A 147 5.83 -10.27 5.06
N SER A 148 6.24 -10.17 3.80
CA SER A 148 7.24 -11.07 3.22
C SER A 148 8.62 -10.85 3.84
N LYS A 149 9.06 -9.59 4.04
CA LYS A 149 10.32 -9.29 4.75
C LYS A 149 10.33 -9.95 6.13
N LEU A 150 9.29 -9.75 6.94
CA LEU A 150 9.17 -10.35 8.27
C LEU A 150 9.13 -11.89 8.22
N ALA A 151 8.38 -12.48 7.29
CA ALA A 151 8.26 -13.94 7.15
C ALA A 151 9.58 -14.61 6.75
N HIS A 152 10.49 -13.89 6.11
CA HIS A 152 11.82 -14.37 5.72
C HIS A 152 12.94 -13.86 6.65
N GLY A 153 12.59 -13.38 7.85
CA GLY A 153 13.55 -12.95 8.87
C GLY A 153 14.20 -11.58 8.62
N GLY A 154 13.76 -10.84 7.60
CA GLY A 154 14.18 -9.47 7.34
C GLY A 154 13.48 -8.49 8.27
N LEU A 155 14.26 -7.57 8.86
CA LEU A 155 13.72 -6.50 9.68
C LEU A 155 13.09 -5.41 8.80
N PRO A 156 11.88 -4.91 9.14
CA PRO A 156 11.31 -3.74 8.50
C PRO A 156 12.13 -2.49 8.83
N SER A 157 12.04 -1.46 8.01
CA SER A 157 12.52 -0.13 8.35
C SER A 157 11.69 0.49 9.47
N MET A 158 12.22 1.54 10.10
CA MET A 158 11.55 2.25 11.19
C MET A 158 10.14 2.75 10.81
N PRO A 159 9.92 3.40 9.65
CA PRO A 159 8.57 3.81 9.22
C PRO A 159 7.62 2.62 9.01
N GLU A 160 8.10 1.56 8.34
CA GLU A 160 7.32 0.34 8.08
C GLU A 160 6.86 -0.32 9.39
N PHE A 161 7.72 -0.32 10.42
CA PHE A 161 7.39 -0.91 11.72
C PHE A 161 6.45 -0.06 12.57
N GLU A 162 6.60 1.27 12.54
CA GLU A 162 5.63 2.16 13.17
C GLU A 162 4.24 1.99 12.57
N LEU A 163 4.16 1.81 11.25
CA LEU A 163 2.89 1.55 10.58
C LEU A 163 2.25 0.22 11.03
N LEU A 164 3.02 -0.87 11.12
CA LEU A 164 2.52 -2.16 11.61
C LEU A 164 1.95 -2.07 13.03
N LEU A 165 2.61 -1.30 13.90
CA LEU A 165 2.12 -1.08 15.27
C LEU A 165 0.80 -0.30 15.25
N ARG A 166 0.67 0.70 14.38
CA ARG A 166 -0.59 1.43 14.23
C ARG A 166 -1.71 0.53 13.71
N GLU A 167 -1.43 -0.34 12.74
CA GLU A 167 -2.37 -1.34 12.24
C GLU A 167 -2.76 -2.37 13.32
N ALA A 168 -1.84 -2.68 14.24
CA ALA A 168 -2.10 -3.52 15.40
C ALA A 168 -2.88 -2.81 16.53
N GLY A 169 -3.29 -1.55 16.32
CA GLY A 169 -4.13 -0.78 17.24
C GLY A 169 -3.38 0.15 18.19
N PHE A 170 -2.06 0.33 18.04
CA PHE A 170 -1.30 1.28 18.85
C PHE A 170 -1.48 2.72 18.34
N SER A 171 -1.52 3.69 19.26
CA SER A 171 -1.57 5.10 18.89
C SER A 171 -0.26 5.53 18.19
N LYS A 172 -0.27 6.68 17.51
CA LYS A 172 0.95 7.24 16.87
C LYS A 172 2.09 7.39 17.88
N SER A 173 1.81 7.95 19.05
CA SER A 173 2.83 8.13 20.10
C SER A 173 3.34 6.80 20.66
N GLN A 174 2.47 5.82 20.86
CA GLN A 174 2.85 4.47 21.29
C GLN A 174 3.72 3.78 20.23
N SER A 175 3.35 3.88 18.96
CA SER A 175 4.05 3.25 17.84
C SER A 175 5.46 3.81 17.69
N THR A 176 5.62 5.13 17.75
CA THR A 176 6.94 5.77 17.73
C THR A 176 7.81 5.36 18.92
N VAL A 177 7.25 5.27 20.13
CA VAL A 177 8.02 4.83 21.31
C VAL A 177 8.46 3.37 21.18
N ILE A 178 7.57 2.49 20.73
CA ILE A 178 7.85 1.06 20.58
C ILE A 178 8.88 0.84 19.45
N ALA A 179 8.76 1.52 18.32
CA ALA A 179 9.71 1.41 17.22
C ALA A 179 11.11 1.89 17.62
N ASN A 180 11.22 3.04 18.28
CA ASN A 180 12.50 3.60 18.69
C ASN A 180 13.20 2.77 19.78
N ARG A 181 12.46 2.02 20.60
CA ARG A 181 13.07 1.18 21.63
C ARG A 181 13.33 -0.26 21.18
N GLY A 182 12.37 -0.86 20.49
CA GLY A 182 12.44 -2.27 20.08
C GLY A 182 13.24 -2.46 18.79
N LEU A 183 12.77 -1.87 17.69
CA LEU A 183 13.38 -2.10 16.38
C LEU A 183 14.73 -1.41 16.24
N GLN A 184 14.89 -0.20 16.78
CA GLN A 184 16.20 0.48 16.78
C GLN A 184 17.27 -0.34 17.52
N HIS A 185 16.88 -1.09 18.56
CA HIS A 185 17.79 -1.99 19.27
C HIS A 185 18.15 -3.21 18.42
N LEU A 186 17.18 -3.83 17.73
CA LEU A 186 17.43 -4.96 16.83
C LEU A 186 18.32 -4.59 15.64
N LEU A 187 18.07 -3.43 15.02
CA LEU A 187 18.90 -2.88 13.94
C LEU A 187 20.32 -2.52 14.40
N ARG A 188 20.52 -2.24 15.70
CA ARG A 188 21.85 -2.00 16.29
C ARG A 188 22.53 -3.30 16.76
N SER A 189 21.76 -4.32 17.16
CA SER A 189 22.29 -5.61 17.65
C SER A 189 22.90 -6.49 16.57
N GLU A 190 22.67 -6.21 15.28
CA GLU A 190 23.51 -6.78 14.20
C GLU A 190 24.98 -6.30 14.29
N SER A 191 25.29 -5.33 15.15
CA SER A 191 26.64 -4.78 15.33
C SER A 191 27.33 -5.12 16.67
N GLU A 192 26.63 -5.59 17.71
CA GLU A 192 27.25 -5.96 19.00
C GLU A 192 26.52 -7.13 19.67
N GLY A 193 27.27 -8.18 20.00
CA GLY A 193 26.77 -9.49 20.42
C GLY A 193 26.14 -9.56 21.81
N ASP A 194 25.06 -10.34 21.86
CA ASP A 194 24.47 -11.11 22.96
C ASP A 194 24.70 -10.64 24.41
N LEU A 195 23.64 -10.05 24.99
CA LEU A 195 23.27 -10.14 26.41
C LEU A 195 21.83 -9.64 26.68
N ALA A 196 21.24 -8.84 25.79
CA ALA A 196 19.91 -8.23 25.96
C ALA A 196 18.71 -9.13 25.55
N ALA A 197 18.95 -10.27 24.90
CA ALA A 197 17.88 -11.16 24.40
C ALA A 197 17.05 -11.83 25.51
N ILE A 198 17.59 -11.92 26.73
CA ILE A 198 16.95 -12.68 27.83
C ILE A 198 15.82 -11.86 28.48
N GLU A 199 16.00 -10.56 28.69
CA GLU A 199 15.00 -9.70 29.37
C GLU A 199 13.74 -9.48 28.54
N ILE A 200 13.87 -9.34 27.21
CA ILE A 200 12.73 -9.11 26.31
C ILE A 200 11.86 -10.37 26.21
N VAL A 201 12.49 -11.55 26.18
CA VAL A 201 11.79 -12.84 26.13
C VAL A 201 11.03 -13.11 27.44
N GLU A 202 11.59 -12.75 28.60
CA GLU A 202 10.88 -12.83 29.89
C GLU A 202 9.72 -11.83 29.99
N ALA A 203 9.90 -10.61 29.50
CA ALA A 203 8.86 -9.59 29.47
C ALA A 203 7.68 -9.98 28.55
N LEU A 204 7.94 -10.68 27.44
CA LEU A 204 6.89 -11.19 26.54
C LEU A 204 6.19 -12.42 27.09
N LYS A 205 6.88 -13.30 27.82
CA LYS A 205 6.30 -14.49 28.48
C LYS A 205 5.41 -14.17 29.67
N SER A 206 5.58 -12.99 30.29
CA SER A 206 4.79 -12.58 31.46
C SER A 206 3.42 -11.95 31.13
N ARG A 207 3.07 -11.80 29.85
CA ARG A 207 1.76 -11.29 29.43
C ARG A 207 0.78 -12.43 29.13
N PRO A 208 -0.39 -12.49 29.77
CA PRO A 208 -1.42 -13.46 29.42
C PRO A 208 -1.97 -13.13 28.02
N THR A 209 -1.75 -14.08 27.11
CA THR A 209 -2.34 -14.20 25.76
C THR A 209 -2.32 -12.94 24.90
N LEU A 210 -1.18 -12.68 24.25
CA LEU A 210 -1.24 -12.08 22.92
C LEU A 210 -1.85 -13.14 22.00
N SER A 211 -3.16 -13.03 21.74
CA SER A 211 -3.81 -13.79 20.69
C SER A 211 -3.29 -13.25 19.36
N LEU A 212 -2.20 -13.84 18.86
CA LEU A 212 -1.86 -13.71 17.45
C LEU A 212 -3.04 -14.30 16.67
N PRO A 213 -3.65 -13.55 15.72
CA PRO A 213 -4.68 -14.12 14.88
C PRO A 213 -4.07 -15.33 14.15
N SER A 214 -4.64 -16.50 14.38
CA SER A 214 -4.28 -17.73 13.69
C SER A 214 -4.61 -17.57 12.21
N PHE A 215 -3.62 -17.77 11.35
CA PHE A 215 -3.79 -18.01 9.93
C PHE A 215 -2.90 -19.18 9.52
#